data_AF-A0A484G3V3-F1
#
_entry.id   AF-A0A484G3V3-F1
#
_cell.length_a   1.000
_cell.length_b   1.000
_cell.length_c   1.000
_cell.angle_alpha   90.00
_cell.angle_beta   90.00
_cell.angle_gamma   90.00
#
_symmetry.space_group_name_H-M   'P 1'
#
loop_
_entity.id
_entity.type
_entity.pdbx_description
1 polymer ?
#
loop_
_entity_poly.entity_id
_entity_poly.type
_entity_poly.pdbx_seq_one_letter_code
_entity_poly.pdbx_strand_id
1 'polypeptide(L)'
;MAGTVGADFKNTWFFPDLERIDGPGQGTPFYDEEGDYWCLLAQINEADFLLRPRLVVTDRQGNEFVVALYHDRRQDERLVPRKFKPGSGYNCVIPGSLSNIFRINEQLLSLQNSTGTRCHACGKSPEKLLKCGGCGYYHYCNADCQKNGWNEKEHKTDCRVLRDENFKKLLRFHEDDAGQNLRFTW
;
A
#
# COMPACT_ATOMS: atom_id res chain seq x y z
N MET A 1 -0.58 -24.13 12.00
CA MET A 1 0.53 -23.29 11.49
C MET A 1 -0.09 -22.36 10.45
N ALA A 2 -0.73 -21.27 10.91
CA ALA A 2 -1.33 -20.30 10.01
C ALA A 2 -0.19 -19.55 9.31
N GLY A 3 0.01 -19.82 8.02
CA GLY A 3 0.94 -19.07 7.20
C GLY A 3 0.47 -17.63 7.17
N THR A 4 1.29 -16.70 7.66
CA THR A 4 0.98 -15.28 7.65
C THR A 4 0.83 -14.82 6.19
N VAL A 5 -0.39 -14.48 5.80
CA VAL A 5 -0.72 -13.97 4.47
C VAL A 5 -0.13 -12.56 4.36
N GLY A 6 0.72 -12.35 3.35
CA GLY A 6 1.36 -11.08 3.05
C GLY A 6 0.37 -10.10 2.43
N ALA A 7 0.82 -8.88 2.16
CA ALA A 7 -0.03 -7.86 1.56
C ALA A 7 -0.22 -8.10 0.06
N ASP A 8 -1.23 -8.92 -0.29
CA ASP A 8 -1.89 -8.86 -1.60
C ASP A 8 -3.06 -7.87 -1.49
N PHE A 9 -2.93 -6.71 -2.12
CA PHE A 9 -4.00 -5.72 -2.12
C PHE A 9 -5.29 -6.21 -2.78
N LYS A 10 -5.25 -7.26 -3.60
CA LYS A 10 -6.46 -7.86 -4.19
C LYS A 10 -7.18 -8.81 -3.25
N ASN A 11 -6.57 -9.20 -2.14
CA ASN A 11 -7.17 -10.13 -1.21
C ASN A 11 -8.36 -9.48 -0.47
N THR A 12 -9.58 -9.88 -0.84
CA THR A 12 -10.83 -9.38 -0.27
C THR A 12 -11.14 -9.92 1.12
N TRP A 13 -10.33 -10.87 1.62
CA TRP A 13 -10.37 -11.30 3.01
C TRP A 13 -9.78 -10.24 3.95
N PHE A 14 -8.62 -9.68 3.60
CA PHE A 14 -7.94 -8.65 4.42
C PHE A 14 -8.42 -7.23 4.09
N PHE A 15 -8.80 -7.00 2.83
CA PHE A 15 -9.29 -5.72 2.33
C PHE A 15 -10.70 -5.88 1.72
N PRO A 16 -11.74 -6.07 2.55
CA PRO A 16 -13.10 -6.25 2.08
C PRO A 16 -13.64 -4.98 1.42
N ASP A 17 -14.67 -5.18 0.59
CA ASP A 17 -15.48 -4.10 0.02
C ASP A 17 -16.39 -3.49 1.08
N LEU A 18 -16.86 -2.25 0.85
CA LEU A 18 -17.73 -1.57 1.81
C LEU A 18 -18.99 -2.37 2.14
N GLU A 19 -19.64 -2.94 1.12
CA GLU A 19 -20.86 -3.74 1.27
C GLU A 19 -20.66 -5.03 2.05
N ARG A 20 -19.41 -5.46 2.22
CA ARG A 20 -19.03 -6.69 2.93
C ARG A 20 -18.59 -6.43 4.38
N ILE A 21 -18.56 -5.18 4.80
CA ILE A 21 -18.25 -4.79 6.18
C ILE A 21 -19.58 -4.76 6.94
N ASP A 22 -19.82 -5.77 7.77
CA ASP A 22 -20.96 -5.76 8.66
C ASP A 22 -20.80 -4.67 9.74
N GLY A 23 -21.90 -4.04 10.12
CA GLY A 23 -21.89 -2.97 11.12
C GLY A 23 -21.41 -3.46 12.48
N PRO A 24 -20.95 -2.56 13.37
CA PRO A 24 -20.49 -2.93 14.71
C PRO A 24 -21.60 -3.69 15.46
N GLY A 25 -21.30 -4.92 15.88
CA GLY A 25 -22.20 -5.79 16.66
C GLY A 25 -22.93 -6.88 15.86
N GLN A 26 -22.77 -6.91 14.53
CA GLN A 26 -23.08 -8.11 13.74
C GLN A 26 -21.76 -8.86 13.56
N GLY A 27 -21.67 -10.07 14.12
CA GLY A 27 -20.50 -10.91 13.94
C GLY A 27 -20.28 -11.13 12.46
N THR A 28 -19.21 -10.55 11.91
CA THR A 28 -18.78 -10.85 10.56
C THR A 28 -18.39 -12.32 10.53
N PRO A 29 -18.92 -13.16 9.62
CA PRO A 29 -18.53 -14.57 9.51
C PRO A 29 -17.08 -14.79 9.04
N PHE A 30 -16.28 -13.71 8.97
CA PHE A 30 -14.91 -13.68 8.47
C PHE A 30 -13.87 -13.54 9.59
N TYR A 31 -14.24 -13.16 10.81
CA TYR A 31 -13.28 -12.83 11.88
C TYR A 31 -13.74 -13.40 13.22
N ASP A 32 -13.19 -14.56 13.57
CA ASP A 32 -13.62 -15.35 14.74
C ASP A 32 -12.55 -15.34 15.86
N GLU A 33 -11.34 -14.83 15.57
CA GLU A 33 -10.20 -14.85 16.49
C GLU A 33 -9.96 -13.49 17.17
N GLU A 34 -9.57 -13.55 18.46
CA GLU A 34 -9.26 -12.37 19.25
C GLU A 34 -8.01 -11.66 18.68
N GLY A 35 -8.19 -10.46 18.13
CA GLY A 35 -7.11 -9.67 17.53
C GLY A 35 -7.15 -9.57 16.00
N ASP A 36 -8.16 -10.15 15.34
CA ASP A 36 -8.39 -9.92 13.92
C ASP A 36 -8.91 -8.50 13.65
N TYR A 37 -8.26 -7.81 12.73
CA TYR A 37 -8.66 -6.48 12.26
C TYR A 37 -8.72 -6.49 10.74
N TRP A 38 -9.80 -5.92 10.19
CA TRP A 38 -9.89 -5.62 8.77
C TRP A 38 -9.44 -4.19 8.48
N CYS A 39 -8.99 -3.96 7.25
CA CYS A 39 -8.66 -2.63 6.74
C CYS A 39 -9.47 -2.37 5.47
N LEU A 40 -10.21 -1.26 5.40
CA LEU A 40 -10.85 -0.85 4.15
C LEU A 40 -9.82 -0.14 3.27
N LEU A 41 -9.63 -0.65 2.04
CA LEU A 41 -8.79 0.00 1.03
C LEU A 41 -9.66 0.87 0.13
N ALA A 42 -9.45 2.19 0.18
CA ALA A 42 -10.21 3.16 -0.61
C ALA A 42 -9.32 4.31 -1.11
N GLN A 43 -9.70 4.89 -2.26
CA GLN A 43 -9.06 6.07 -2.83
C GLN A 43 -9.74 7.34 -2.30
N ILE A 44 -8.94 8.32 -1.84
CA ILE A 44 -9.45 9.64 -1.47
C ILE A 44 -9.68 10.46 -2.75
N ASN A 45 -10.92 10.86 -2.98
CA ASN A 45 -11.31 11.73 -4.09
C ASN A 45 -11.33 13.20 -3.63
N GLU A 46 -11.96 13.44 -2.48
CA GLU A 46 -12.09 14.78 -1.90
C GLU A 46 -11.86 14.73 -0.39
N ALA A 47 -11.39 15.84 0.16
CA ALA A 47 -11.15 15.98 1.58
C ALA A 47 -11.60 17.37 2.07
N ASP A 48 -12.58 17.39 2.96
CA ASP A 48 -13.18 18.61 3.50
C ASP A 48 -12.92 18.68 5.02
N PHE A 49 -12.33 19.79 5.45
CA PHE A 49 -11.88 20.02 6.82
C PHE A 49 -12.47 21.28 7.46
N LEU A 50 -13.46 21.95 6.82
CA LEU A 50 -13.93 23.26 7.28
C LEU A 50 -14.67 23.21 8.62
N LEU A 51 -15.44 22.13 8.86
CA LEU A 51 -16.25 21.95 10.06
C LEU A 51 -15.92 20.63 10.74
N ARG A 52 -16.39 19.53 10.15
CA ARG A 52 -16.07 18.17 10.54
C ARG A 52 -15.22 17.57 9.44
N PRO A 53 -13.99 17.12 9.75
CA PRO A 53 -13.15 16.43 8.80
C PRO A 53 -13.86 15.21 8.21
N ARG A 54 -14.01 15.23 6.89
CA ARG A 54 -14.61 14.15 6.11
C ARG A 54 -13.80 13.91 4.85
N LEU A 55 -13.75 12.65 4.45
CA LEU A 55 -13.17 12.23 3.19
C LEU A 55 -14.30 11.68 2.32
N VAL A 56 -14.34 12.10 1.07
CA VAL A 56 -15.11 11.40 0.03
C VAL A 56 -14.15 10.42 -0.60
N VAL A 57 -14.48 9.13 -0.51
CA VAL A 57 -13.60 8.05 -0.94
C VAL A 57 -14.35 7.07 -1.83
N THR A 58 -13.60 6.37 -2.68
CA THR A 58 -14.10 5.29 -3.54
C THR A 58 -13.43 3.97 -3.17
N ASP A 59 -14.21 2.92 -2.95
CA ASP A 59 -13.68 1.56 -2.73
C ASP A 59 -13.11 0.93 -4.03
N ARG A 60 -12.72 -0.34 -3.96
CA ARG A 60 -12.18 -1.06 -5.13
C ARG A 60 -13.22 -1.42 -6.20
N GLN A 61 -14.51 -1.45 -5.86
CA GLN A 61 -15.58 -1.71 -6.82
C GLN A 61 -16.06 -0.43 -7.51
N GLY A 62 -15.66 0.74 -7.00
CA GLY A 62 -16.08 2.03 -7.52
C GLY A 62 -17.19 2.68 -6.68
N ASN A 63 -17.57 2.10 -5.55
CA ASN A 63 -18.60 2.67 -4.68
C ASN A 63 -18.05 3.88 -3.93
N GLU A 64 -18.73 5.01 -4.05
CA GLU A 64 -18.38 6.24 -3.33
C GLU A 64 -19.09 6.30 -1.98
N PHE A 65 -18.35 6.69 -0.94
CA PHE A 65 -18.89 6.88 0.40
C PHE A 65 -18.10 7.93 1.17
N VAL A 66 -18.69 8.39 2.28
CA VAL A 66 -18.10 9.42 3.14
C VAL A 66 -17.51 8.79 4.40
N VAL A 67 -16.22 9.01 4.63
CA VAL A 67 -15.55 8.67 5.90
C VAL A 67 -15.54 9.92 6.77
N ALA A 68 -16.38 9.94 7.80
CA ALA A 68 -16.40 11.00 8.80
C ALA A 68 -15.49 10.64 9.98
N LEU A 69 -14.50 11.50 10.27
CA LEU A 69 -13.53 11.26 11.33
C LEU A 69 -14.00 11.91 12.65
N TYR A 70 -14.46 11.08 13.58
CA TYR A 70 -14.91 11.52 14.90
C TYR A 70 -13.73 11.58 15.88
N HIS A 71 -13.54 12.72 16.54
CA HIS A 71 -12.55 12.90 17.60
C HIS A 71 -13.30 13.10 18.91
N ASP A 72 -12.84 12.48 19.99
CA ASP A 72 -13.32 12.80 21.33
C ASP A 72 -12.86 14.23 21.68
N ARG A 73 -13.80 15.08 22.12
CA ARG A 73 -13.71 16.56 22.16
C ARG A 73 -12.64 17.13 23.12
N ARG A 74 -11.74 16.31 23.66
CA ARG A 74 -10.74 16.72 24.68
C ARG A 74 -9.36 17.02 24.12
N GLN A 75 -9.08 16.70 22.85
CA GLN A 75 -7.83 17.07 22.16
C GLN A 75 -8.18 17.71 20.82
N ASP A 76 -8.54 18.99 20.87
CA ASP A 76 -8.99 19.79 19.72
C ASP A 76 -7.81 20.24 18.85
N GLU A 77 -7.01 19.30 18.36
CA GLU A 77 -6.15 19.55 17.21
C GLU A 77 -6.96 19.30 15.94
N ARG A 78 -7.41 20.37 15.28
CA ARG A 78 -7.96 20.31 13.90
C ARG A 78 -7.17 19.30 13.06
N LEU A 79 -7.87 18.39 12.40
CA LEU A 79 -7.24 17.51 11.42
C LEU A 79 -6.64 18.35 10.30
N VAL A 80 -5.32 18.52 10.36
CA VAL A 80 -4.56 19.12 9.27
C VAL A 80 -4.11 17.95 8.38
N PRO A 81 -4.39 17.95 7.07
CA PRO A 81 -3.88 16.95 6.12
C PRO A 81 -2.38 16.67 6.27
N ARG A 82 -1.59 17.73 6.57
CA ARG A 82 -0.14 17.66 6.83
C ARG A 82 0.23 17.04 8.18
N LYS A 83 -0.70 16.95 9.13
CA LYS A 83 -0.52 16.34 10.46
C LYS A 83 -1.01 14.89 10.53
N PHE A 84 -1.61 14.33 9.47
CA PHE A 84 -1.73 12.88 9.34
C PHE A 84 -0.32 12.31 9.25
N LYS A 85 0.27 12.04 10.41
CA LYS A 85 1.57 11.41 10.52
C LYS A 85 1.38 9.94 10.17
N PRO A 86 2.28 9.36 9.36
CA PRO A 86 2.48 7.92 9.25
C PRO A 86 2.33 7.24 10.62
N GLY A 87 1.36 6.33 10.76
CA GLY A 87 1.18 5.51 11.96
C GLY A 87 0.35 6.11 13.11
N SER A 88 -0.47 7.14 12.88
CA SER A 88 -1.40 7.63 13.92
C SER A 88 -2.67 6.76 13.96
N GLY A 89 -2.56 5.60 14.62
CA GLY A 89 -3.66 4.83 15.23
C GLY A 89 -4.61 4.03 14.33
N TYR A 90 -5.14 4.61 13.25
CA TYR A 90 -6.33 4.03 12.59
C TYR A 90 -6.41 4.28 11.07
N ASN A 91 -5.48 5.03 10.49
CA ASN A 91 -5.50 5.41 9.07
C ASN A 91 -4.11 5.25 8.44
N CYS A 92 -4.01 4.35 7.46
CA CYS A 92 -2.83 4.25 6.59
C CYS A 92 -3.10 5.06 5.32
N VAL A 93 -2.36 6.17 5.12
CA VAL A 93 -2.43 6.96 3.89
C VAL A 93 -1.26 6.58 3.00
N ILE A 94 -1.55 5.96 1.86
CA ILE A 94 -0.56 5.58 0.86
C ILE A 94 -0.60 6.64 -0.26
N PRO A 95 0.55 7.23 -0.64
CA PRO A 95 0.57 8.22 -1.71
C PRO A 95 0.39 7.56 -3.07
N GLY A 96 -0.79 7.67 -3.69
CA GLY A 96 -1.05 7.14 -5.03
C GLY A 96 -2.55 6.94 -5.27
N SER A 97 -2.94 6.74 -6.53
CA SER A 97 -4.30 6.27 -6.86
C SER A 97 -4.42 4.77 -6.61
N LEU A 98 -5.63 4.27 -6.42
CA LEU A 98 -5.86 2.83 -6.22
C LEU A 98 -5.36 2.00 -7.42
N SER A 99 -5.56 2.50 -8.64
CA SER A 99 -5.01 1.87 -9.85
C SER A 99 -3.48 1.78 -9.84
N ASN A 100 -2.79 2.79 -9.30
CA ASN A 100 -1.34 2.77 -9.15
C ASN A 100 -0.91 1.70 -8.14
N ILE A 101 -1.59 1.62 -6.99
CA ILE A 101 -1.31 0.61 -5.96
C ILE A 101 -1.50 -0.81 -6.49
N PHE A 102 -2.60 -1.08 -7.21
CA PHE A 102 -2.80 -2.39 -7.82
C PHE A 102 -1.77 -2.71 -8.88
N ARG A 103 -1.34 -1.74 -9.71
CA ARG A 103 -0.25 -1.99 -10.66
C ARG A 103 1.04 -2.36 -9.96
N ILE A 104 1.39 -1.65 -8.89
CA ILE A 104 2.59 -1.94 -8.09
C ILE A 104 2.49 -3.34 -7.47
N ASN A 105 1.33 -3.73 -6.93
CA ASN A 105 1.08 -5.08 -6.42
C ASN A 105 1.43 -6.15 -7.47
N GLU A 106 0.90 -6.02 -8.70
CA GLU A 106 1.17 -6.97 -9.78
C GLU A 106 2.66 -7.02 -10.17
N GLN A 107 3.30 -5.86 -10.26
CA GLN A 107 4.73 -5.80 -10.60
C GLN A 107 5.58 -6.49 -9.53
N LEU A 108 5.29 -6.22 -8.27
CA LEU A 108 6.00 -6.80 -7.14
C LEU A 108 5.81 -8.33 -7.05
N LEU A 109 4.58 -8.82 -7.23
CA LEU A 109 4.29 -10.26 -7.35
C LEU A 109 5.04 -10.89 -8.53
N SER A 110 5.07 -10.22 -9.68
CA SER A 110 5.79 -10.73 -10.87
C SER A 110 7.30 -10.83 -10.67
N LEU A 111 7.88 -9.92 -9.88
CA LEU A 111 9.31 -9.92 -9.56
C LEU A 111 9.67 -11.09 -8.64
N GLN A 112 8.79 -11.46 -7.71
CA GLN A 112 9.01 -12.62 -6.85
C GLN A 112 8.92 -13.94 -7.60
N ASN A 113 7.97 -14.05 -8.53
CA ASN A 113 7.77 -15.25 -9.31
C ASN A 113 8.80 -15.42 -10.43
N SER A 114 9.65 -14.43 -10.66
CA SER A 114 10.72 -14.48 -11.64
C SER A 114 12.00 -15.10 -11.08
N THR A 115 12.70 -15.90 -11.88
CA THR A 115 13.93 -16.63 -11.49
C THR A 115 15.16 -15.73 -11.33
N GLY A 116 14.98 -14.41 -11.26
CA GLY A 116 16.07 -13.46 -11.04
C GLY A 116 15.68 -12.01 -11.31
N THR A 117 16.41 -11.10 -10.67
CA THR A 117 16.23 -9.67 -10.85
C THR A 117 16.60 -9.24 -12.27
N ARG A 118 15.75 -8.42 -12.90
CA ARG A 118 15.98 -7.87 -14.24
C ARG A 118 15.95 -6.35 -14.24
N CYS A 119 16.55 -5.75 -15.24
CA CYS A 119 16.49 -4.33 -15.47
C CYS A 119 15.04 -3.89 -15.75
N HIS A 120 14.52 -2.94 -14.98
CA HIS A 120 13.16 -2.40 -15.14
C HIS A 120 12.97 -1.69 -16.50
N ALA A 121 14.02 -1.06 -17.03
CA ALA A 121 13.93 -0.33 -18.29
C ALA A 121 13.99 -1.21 -19.55
N CYS A 122 14.95 -2.14 -19.64
CA CYS A 122 15.20 -2.94 -20.84
C CYS A 122 14.90 -4.44 -20.69
N GLY A 123 14.54 -4.92 -19.50
CA GLY A 123 14.18 -6.31 -19.24
C GLY A 123 15.35 -7.30 -19.17
N LYS A 124 16.59 -6.88 -19.42
CA LYS A 124 17.77 -7.76 -19.37
C LYS A 124 18.16 -8.12 -17.93
N SER A 125 18.75 -9.29 -17.74
CA SER A 125 19.24 -9.78 -16.44
C SER A 125 20.77 -10.00 -16.45
N PRO A 126 21.59 -8.93 -16.53
CA PRO A 126 23.03 -9.05 -16.39
C PRO A 126 23.41 -9.47 -14.96
N GLU A 127 24.63 -9.98 -14.79
CA GLU A 127 25.16 -10.45 -13.50
C GLU A 127 25.16 -9.35 -12.41
N LYS A 128 25.35 -8.09 -12.81
CA LYS A 128 25.34 -6.94 -11.90
C LYS A 128 24.29 -5.92 -12.34
N LEU A 129 23.43 -5.54 -11.40
CA LEU A 129 22.41 -4.52 -11.57
C LEU A 129 22.54 -3.44 -10.50
N LEU A 130 22.34 -2.19 -10.91
CA LEU A 130 22.23 -1.03 -10.02
C LEU A 130 20.83 -1.00 -9.41
N LYS A 131 20.77 -0.97 -8.08
CA LYS A 131 19.52 -0.81 -7.33
C LYS A 131 19.16 0.67 -7.22
N CYS A 132 17.89 1.02 -7.38
CA CYS A 132 17.41 2.37 -7.10
C CYS A 132 17.63 2.72 -5.63
N GLY A 133 18.42 3.76 -5.35
CA GLY A 133 18.69 4.21 -3.98
C GLY A 133 17.47 4.82 -3.26
N GLY A 134 16.43 5.23 -4.00
CA GLY A 134 15.21 5.80 -3.43
C GLY A 134 14.24 4.76 -2.91
N CYS A 135 13.77 3.86 -3.80
CA CYS A 135 12.78 2.86 -3.45
C CYS A 135 13.39 1.52 -3.01
N GLY A 136 14.58 1.17 -3.50
CA GLY A 136 15.22 -0.12 -3.21
C GLY A 136 14.68 -1.33 -4.00
N TYR A 137 13.65 -1.18 -4.84
CA TYR A 137 13.03 -2.33 -5.54
C TYR A 137 13.44 -2.45 -7.01
N TYR A 138 13.46 -1.35 -7.74
CA TYR A 138 13.81 -1.40 -9.16
C TYR A 138 15.31 -1.44 -9.36
N HIS A 139 15.69 -2.23 -10.36
CA HIS A 139 17.06 -2.52 -10.72
C HIS A 139 17.31 -2.13 -12.17
N TYR A 140 18.55 -1.75 -12.49
CA TYR A 140 18.94 -1.21 -13.79
C TYR A 140 20.32 -1.69 -14.21
N CYS A 141 20.53 -1.86 -15.51
CA CYS A 141 21.87 -2.17 -16.03
C CYS A 141 22.88 -1.06 -15.70
N ASN A 142 22.44 0.20 -15.82
CA ASN A 142 23.28 1.39 -15.70
C ASN A 142 22.40 2.65 -15.47
N ALA A 143 23.05 3.80 -15.34
CA ALA A 143 22.39 5.09 -15.12
C ALA A 143 21.42 5.49 -16.26
N ASP A 144 21.73 5.14 -17.51
CA ASP A 144 20.85 5.42 -18.65
C ASP A 144 19.55 4.61 -18.56
N CYS A 145 19.66 3.32 -18.25
CA CYS A 145 18.50 2.48 -17.97
C CYS A 145 17.70 3.02 -16.78
N GLN A 146 18.34 3.53 -15.73
CA GLN A 146 17.63 4.14 -14.61
C GLN A 146 16.86 5.38 -15.05
N LYS A 147 17.47 6.26 -15.87
CA LYS A 147 16.82 7.46 -16.40
C LYS A 147 15.65 7.12 -17.33
N ASN A 148 15.80 6.15 -18.23
CA ASN A 148 14.69 5.69 -19.07
C ASN A 148 13.59 5.06 -18.22
N GLY A 149 13.93 4.20 -17.27
CA GLY A 149 12.96 3.61 -16.36
C GLY A 149 12.18 4.67 -15.59
N TRP A 150 12.87 5.72 -15.12
CA TRP A 150 12.28 6.85 -14.40
C TRP A 150 11.25 7.62 -15.23
N ASN A 151 11.57 7.94 -16.48
CA ASN A 151 10.75 8.81 -17.32
C ASN A 151 9.70 8.05 -18.16
N GLU A 152 9.99 6.81 -18.55
CA GLU A 152 9.21 6.09 -19.58
C GLU A 152 8.52 4.83 -19.04
N LYS A 153 8.89 4.35 -17.85
CA LYS A 153 8.38 3.10 -17.25
C LYS A 153 7.77 3.30 -15.87
N GLU A 154 7.13 4.46 -15.67
CA GLU A 154 6.36 4.80 -14.46
C GLU A 154 7.15 4.75 -13.13
N HIS A 155 8.47 4.56 -13.16
CA HIS A 155 9.26 4.45 -11.93
C HIS A 155 9.17 5.73 -11.11
N LYS A 156 9.06 6.91 -11.71
CA LYS A 156 8.87 8.15 -10.94
C LYS A 156 7.66 8.09 -10.01
N THR A 157 6.52 7.61 -10.50
CA THR A 157 5.30 7.48 -9.68
C THR A 157 5.43 6.35 -8.69
N ASP A 158 6.00 5.22 -9.10
CA ASP A 158 6.15 4.03 -8.25
C ASP A 158 7.12 4.27 -7.11
N CYS A 159 8.22 4.97 -7.39
CA CYS A 159 9.26 5.27 -6.41
C CYS A 159 8.69 6.08 -5.25
N ARG A 160 7.73 6.96 -5.51
CA ARG A 160 7.06 7.74 -4.46
C ARG A 160 6.27 6.84 -3.50
N VAL A 161 5.61 5.81 -4.02
CA VAL A 161 4.83 4.85 -3.23
C VAL A 161 5.77 3.88 -2.51
N LEU A 162 6.68 3.27 -3.24
CA LEU A 162 7.57 2.22 -2.76
C LEU A 162 8.58 2.70 -1.71
N ARG A 163 8.93 4.00 -1.73
CA ARG A 163 9.78 4.59 -0.70
C ARG A 163 9.01 4.99 0.58
N ASP A 164 7.67 4.96 0.54
CA ASP A 164 6.84 5.37 1.67
C ASP A 164 6.91 4.33 2.79
N GLU A 165 7.16 4.79 4.02
CA GLU A 165 7.37 3.91 5.16
C GLU A 165 6.07 3.22 5.61
N ASN A 166 4.89 3.83 5.43
CA ASN A 166 3.63 3.13 5.73
C ASN A 166 3.40 2.03 4.71
N PHE A 167 3.65 2.31 3.43
CA PHE A 167 3.54 1.30 2.38
C PHE A 167 4.49 0.14 2.68
N LYS A 168 5.75 0.43 3.01
CA LYS A 168 6.71 -0.60 3.41
C LYS A 168 6.25 -1.43 4.61
N LYS A 169 5.81 -0.78 5.69
CA LYS A 169 5.30 -1.46 6.89
C LYS A 169 4.08 -2.33 6.58
N LEU A 170 3.17 -1.85 5.71
CA LEU A 170 2.00 -2.61 5.29
C LEU A 170 2.39 -3.88 4.54
N LEU A 171 3.46 -3.85 3.76
CA LEU A 171 4.05 -5.02 3.12
C LEU A 171 4.79 -5.97 4.08
N ARG A 172 4.78 -5.69 5.39
CA ARG A 172 5.42 -6.47 6.47
C ARG A 172 6.89 -6.84 6.20
N PHE A 173 7.75 -5.83 6.01
CA PHE A 173 9.20 -6.04 6.17
C PHE A 173 9.52 -6.27 7.65
N HIS A 174 9.70 -7.52 8.06
CA HIS A 174 10.40 -7.79 9.31
C HIS A 174 11.89 -7.45 9.08
N GLU A 175 12.40 -6.43 9.76
CA GLU A 175 13.83 -6.05 9.72
C GLU A 175 14.74 -7.06 10.43
N ASP A 176 14.19 -8.08 11.12
CA ASP A 176 14.97 -9.01 11.94
C ASP A 176 15.35 -10.33 11.25
N ASP A 177 14.88 -10.61 10.03
CA ASP A 177 15.31 -11.79 9.28
C ASP A 177 16.40 -11.41 8.27
N ALA A 178 17.63 -11.49 8.74
CA ALA A 178 18.83 -11.45 7.93
C ALA A 178 18.70 -12.36 6.70
N GLY A 179 18.48 -11.76 5.53
CA GLY A 179 18.81 -12.37 4.25
C GLY A 179 17.75 -13.25 3.59
N GLN A 180 16.44 -12.97 3.74
CA GLN A 180 15.43 -13.65 2.91
C GLN A 180 14.64 -12.71 2.01
N ASN A 181 14.48 -13.17 0.77
CA ASN A 181 13.76 -12.54 -0.33
C ASN A 181 12.42 -11.97 0.12
N LEU A 182 12.04 -10.86 -0.53
CA LEU A 182 10.69 -10.31 -0.57
C LEU A 182 9.68 -11.48 -0.49
N ARG A 183 8.78 -11.48 0.51
CA ARG A 183 7.68 -12.45 0.61
C ARG A 183 6.35 -11.69 0.49
N PHE A 184 5.83 -11.58 -0.73
CA PHE A 184 4.41 -11.37 -1.00
C PHE A 184 3.88 -12.81 -1.02
N THR A 185 3.25 -13.24 0.05
CA THR A 185 2.68 -14.57 0.08
C THR A 185 1.26 -14.53 -0.49
N TRP A 186 0.95 -15.61 -1.20
CA TRP A 186 -0.30 -15.93 -1.90
C TRP A 186 -1.53 -15.89 -1.00
#